data_AF-A0A6G1FDH8-F1
#
_entry.id   AF-A0A6G1FDH8-F1
#
_cell.length_a   1.000
_cell.length_b   1.000
_cell.length_c   1.000
_cell.angle_alpha   90.00
_cell.angle_beta   90.00
_cell.angle_gamma   90.00
#
_symmetry.space_group_name_H-M   'P 1'
#
loop_
_entity.id
_entity.type
_entity.pdbx_description
1 polymer ?
#
loop_
_entity_poly.entity_id
_entity_poly.type
_entity_poly.pdbx_seq_one_letter_code
_entity_poly.pdbx_strand_id
1 'polypeptide(L)'
;MPCGAAPSDAIAGRWVPTPEPTPPPLYTSSCPFHRNAWNCLRNNRPPLAALSWAPTRCGGAVVPRIDAAAFLAAARGRRIGLVGDSLSENLVVALLCALRSADGGARKWKRRGAWRGGYFPRDGVVVAYHRAVLLAKYTCMENILAKV
;
A
#
# COMPACT_ATOMS: atom_id res chain seq x y z
N MET A 1 -17.50 -13.01 11.92
CA MET A 1 -16.24 -12.49 11.35
C MET A 1 -16.08 -11.06 11.82
N PRO A 2 -14.87 -10.61 12.22
CA PRO A 2 -14.64 -9.21 12.55
C PRO A 2 -14.91 -8.30 11.33
N CYS A 3 -15.31 -7.05 11.58
CA CYS A 3 -15.58 -6.09 10.52
C CYS A 3 -14.35 -5.93 9.60
N GLY A 4 -14.56 -6.05 8.28
CA GLY A 4 -13.49 -5.95 7.29
C GLY A 4 -12.83 -7.27 6.94
N ALA A 5 -13.17 -8.38 7.61
CA ALA A 5 -12.62 -9.70 7.28
C ALA A 5 -13.36 -10.40 6.15
N ALA A 6 -14.62 -10.04 5.88
CA ALA A 6 -15.37 -10.60 4.77
C ALA A 6 -15.05 -9.84 3.46
N PRO A 7 -14.87 -10.52 2.31
CA PRO A 7 -14.68 -9.85 1.02
C PRO A 7 -15.80 -8.85 0.70
N SER A 8 -17.02 -9.17 1.10
CA SER A 8 -18.19 -8.31 0.90
C SER A 8 -18.18 -7.06 1.79
N ASP A 9 -17.27 -6.93 2.77
CA ASP A 9 -17.02 -5.67 3.49
C ASP A 9 -16.17 -4.70 2.67
N ALA A 10 -15.38 -5.19 1.72
CA ALA A 10 -14.52 -4.34 0.89
C ALA A 10 -15.30 -3.60 -0.23
N ILE A 11 -16.42 -4.17 -0.69
CA ILE A 11 -17.15 -3.69 -1.88
C ILE A 11 -18.43 -2.93 -1.56
N ALA A 12 -19.00 -3.08 -0.36
CA ALA A 12 -20.30 -2.51 0.00
C ALA A 12 -20.21 -1.75 1.33
N GLY A 13 -20.34 -0.43 1.25
CA GLY A 13 -20.20 0.46 2.40
C GLY A 13 -20.18 1.92 1.97
N ARG A 14 -19.71 2.78 2.86
CA ARG A 14 -19.55 4.21 2.61
C ARG A 14 -18.31 4.75 3.31
N TRP A 15 -17.76 5.83 2.76
CA TRP A 15 -16.77 6.63 3.48
C TRP A 15 -17.48 7.49 4.52
N VAL A 16 -16.98 7.47 5.75
CA VAL A 16 -17.45 8.31 6.86
C VAL A 16 -16.28 9.11 7.42
N PRO A 17 -16.51 10.27 8.06
CA PRO A 17 -15.48 10.95 8.84
C PRO A 17 -14.84 9.97 9.83
N THR A 18 -13.51 10.02 9.94
CA THR A 18 -12.78 9.19 10.90
C THR A 18 -13.25 9.53 12.33
N PRO A 19 -13.52 8.52 13.18
CA PRO A 19 -13.96 8.77 14.55
C PRO A 19 -12.97 9.64 15.34
N GLU A 20 -13.51 10.52 16.18
CA GLU A 20 -12.71 11.37 17.07
C GLU A 20 -12.36 10.65 18.39
N PRO A 21 -11.14 10.83 18.94
CA PRO A 21 -10.07 11.64 18.38
C PRO A 21 -9.43 11.00 17.14
N THR A 22 -9.20 11.79 16.09
CA THR A 22 -8.57 11.29 14.86
C THR A 22 -7.19 10.68 15.17
N PRO A 23 -6.94 9.40 14.84
CA PRO A 23 -5.66 8.75 15.12
C PRO A 23 -4.53 9.30 14.23
N PRO A 24 -3.28 9.21 14.68
CA PRO A 24 -2.12 9.60 13.88
C PRO A 24 -2.09 8.88 12.52
N PRO A 25 -1.55 9.51 11.45
CA PRO A 25 -1.37 8.85 10.15
C PRO A 25 -0.59 7.52 10.28
N LEU A 26 -0.90 6.55 9.40
CA LEU A 26 -0.20 5.25 9.38
C LEU A 26 1.31 5.39 9.13
N TYR A 27 1.71 6.47 8.48
CA TYR A 27 3.10 6.82 8.20
C TYR A 27 3.23 8.32 7.94
N THR A 28 4.46 8.82 8.06
CA THR A 28 4.80 10.22 7.84
C THR A 28 5.54 10.42 6.52
N SER A 29 5.84 11.68 6.18
CA SER A 29 6.59 12.05 4.98
C SER A 29 8.01 11.50 4.92
N SER A 30 8.57 11.03 6.05
CA SER A 30 9.94 10.51 6.14
C SER A 30 10.08 9.05 5.74
N CYS A 31 8.98 8.36 5.40
CA CYS A 31 9.05 6.98 4.95
C CYS A 31 9.94 6.84 3.69
N PRO A 32 10.99 6.00 3.71
CA PRO A 32 11.95 5.91 2.61
C PRO A 32 11.39 5.22 1.37
N PHE A 33 10.27 4.49 1.50
CA PHE A 33 9.63 3.79 0.38
C PHE A 33 8.83 4.72 -0.53
N HIS A 34 8.50 5.94 -0.08
CA HIS A 34 7.83 6.92 -0.92
C HIS A 34 8.63 7.28 -2.16
N ARG A 35 7.93 7.44 -3.29
CA ARG A 35 8.43 8.19 -4.43
C ARG A 35 8.20 9.68 -4.19
N ASN A 36 9.17 10.52 -4.54
CA ASN A 36 9.09 11.98 -4.34
C ASN A 36 7.82 12.58 -4.97
N ALA A 37 7.44 12.13 -6.18
CA ALA A 37 6.25 12.61 -6.87
C ALA A 37 4.93 12.31 -6.14
N TRP A 38 4.89 11.34 -5.21
CA TRP A 38 3.66 10.88 -4.54
C TRP A 38 3.59 11.26 -3.06
N ASN A 39 4.64 11.90 -2.53
CA ASN A 39 4.71 12.27 -1.13
C ASN A 39 3.97 13.59 -0.88
N CYS A 40 2.64 13.52 -0.77
CA CYS A 40 1.77 14.69 -0.61
C CYS A 40 2.15 15.55 0.60
N LEU A 41 2.52 14.91 1.73
CA LEU A 41 2.93 15.59 2.95
C LEU A 41 4.23 16.40 2.75
N ARG A 42 5.21 15.84 2.04
CA ARG A 42 6.46 16.54 1.70
C ARG A 42 6.23 17.64 0.66
N ASN A 43 5.28 17.44 -0.24
CA ASN A 43 5.00 18.35 -1.35
C ASN A 43 4.00 19.46 -0.96
N ASN A 44 3.81 19.72 0.34
CA ASN A 44 2.96 20.79 0.89
C ASN A 44 1.52 20.78 0.36
N ARG A 45 0.96 19.60 0.09
CA ARG A 45 -0.45 19.49 -0.30
C ARG A 45 -1.33 19.77 0.93
N PRO A 46 -2.40 20.58 0.78
CA PRO A 46 -3.37 20.76 1.86
C PRO A 46 -3.91 19.41 2.37
N PRO A 47 -4.10 19.26 3.69
CA PRO A 47 -4.62 18.02 4.26
C PRO A 47 -6.01 17.71 3.71
N LEU A 48 -6.23 16.44 3.39
CA LEU A 48 -7.55 15.93 3.01
C LEU A 48 -8.33 15.53 4.28
N ALA A 49 -9.65 15.55 4.19
CA ALA A 49 -10.50 15.04 5.26
C ALA A 49 -10.10 13.59 5.63
N ALA A 50 -9.95 13.32 6.92
CA ALA A 50 -9.67 11.98 7.40
C ALA A 50 -10.93 11.12 7.26
N LEU A 51 -10.91 10.18 6.31
CA LEU A 51 -12.05 9.29 6.05
C LEU A 51 -11.72 7.85 6.45
N SER A 52 -12.72 7.16 6.98
CA SER A 52 -12.70 5.75 7.30
C SER A 52 -13.77 5.01 6.50
N TRP A 53 -13.46 3.77 6.09
CA TRP A 53 -14.41 2.94 5.36
C TRP A 53 -15.35 2.23 6.36
N ALA A 54 -16.66 2.43 6.21
CA ALA A 54 -17.71 1.81 7.01
C ALA A 54 -18.51 0.82 6.15
N PRO A 55 -18.25 -0.49 6.23
CA PRO A 55 -19.00 -1.50 5.50
C PRO A 55 -20.45 -1.58 5.97
N THR A 56 -21.38 -1.85 5.04
CA THR A 56 -22.82 -1.88 5.34
C THR A 56 -23.17 -2.92 6.43
N ARG A 57 -22.47 -4.06 6.45
CA ARG A 57 -22.72 -5.15 7.40
C ARG A 57 -22.06 -4.95 8.77
N CYS A 58 -21.31 -3.87 8.96
CA CYS A 58 -20.59 -3.61 10.21
C CYS A 58 -21.37 -2.75 11.22
N GLY A 59 -22.67 -2.50 11.00
CA GLY A 59 -23.52 -1.81 11.99
C GLY A 59 -23.04 -0.40 12.33
N GLY A 60 -22.40 0.30 11.39
CA GLY A 60 -21.84 1.64 11.62
C GLY A 60 -20.38 1.64 12.11
N ALA A 61 -19.79 0.49 12.42
CA ALA A 61 -18.36 0.39 12.68
C ALA A 61 -17.54 0.57 11.38
N VAL A 62 -16.30 1.03 11.55
CA VAL A 62 -15.33 1.20 10.47
C VAL A 62 -14.35 0.03 10.42
N VAL A 63 -13.75 -0.22 9.25
CA VAL A 63 -12.68 -1.21 9.12
C VAL A 63 -11.51 -0.81 10.02
N PRO A 64 -10.99 -1.72 10.87
CA PRO A 64 -9.84 -1.45 11.71
C PRO A 64 -8.62 -1.03 10.87
N ARG A 65 -7.80 -0.16 11.45
CA ARG A 65 -6.50 0.19 10.86
C ARG A 65 -5.61 -1.05 10.80
N ILE A 66 -4.70 -1.07 9.83
CA ILE A 66 -3.72 -2.15 9.74
C ILE A 66 -2.88 -2.21 11.02
N ASP A 67 -2.86 -3.39 11.64
CA ASP A 67 -1.87 -3.72 12.66
C ASP A 67 -0.60 -4.22 11.94
N ALA A 68 0.40 -3.33 11.88
CA ALA A 68 1.66 -3.61 11.21
C ALA A 68 2.42 -4.78 11.86
N ALA A 69 2.38 -4.89 13.19
CA ALA A 69 3.07 -5.95 13.90
C ALA A 69 2.39 -7.30 13.67
N ALA A 70 1.05 -7.34 13.74
CA ALA A 70 0.28 -8.55 13.43
C ALA A 70 0.49 -8.99 11.98
N PHE A 71 0.51 -8.06 11.02
CA PHE A 71 0.80 -8.37 9.62
C PHE A 71 2.19 -9.00 9.46
N LEU A 72 3.23 -8.38 10.01
CA LEU A 72 4.60 -8.88 9.89
C LEU A 72 4.77 -10.24 10.60
N ALA A 73 4.13 -10.43 11.75
CA ALA A 73 4.13 -11.71 12.46
C ALA A 73 3.45 -12.82 11.64
N ALA A 74 2.29 -12.52 11.03
CA ALA A 74 1.60 -13.47 10.15
C ALA A 74 2.38 -13.79 8.87
N ALA A 75 3.15 -12.82 8.38
CA ALA A 75 3.98 -12.96 7.18
C ALA A 75 5.41 -13.46 7.45
N ARG A 76 5.75 -13.84 8.70
CA ARG A 76 7.12 -14.17 9.11
C ARG A 76 7.81 -15.16 8.16
N GLY A 77 9.02 -14.79 7.72
CA GLY A 77 9.84 -15.57 6.80
C GLY A 77 9.30 -15.67 5.36
N ARG A 78 8.18 -15.01 5.04
CA ARG A 78 7.54 -15.07 3.71
C ARG A 78 8.02 -13.95 2.78
N ARG A 79 7.85 -14.22 1.49
CA ARG A 79 8.04 -13.24 0.41
C ARG A 79 6.70 -13.03 -0.29
N ILE A 80 6.19 -11.81 -0.26
CA ILE A 80 4.91 -11.41 -0.85
C ILE A 80 5.23 -10.59 -2.10
N GLY A 81 4.64 -10.98 -3.24
CA GLY A 81 4.82 -10.31 -4.52
C GLY A 81 3.50 -9.75 -5.04
N LEU A 82 3.47 -8.47 -5.41
CA LEU A 82 2.35 -7.82 -6.09
C LEU A 82 2.74 -7.52 -7.53
N VAL A 83 1.84 -7.77 -8.48
CA VAL A 83 2.09 -7.55 -9.90
C VAL A 83 0.98 -6.67 -10.44
N GLY A 84 1.36 -5.61 -11.15
CA GLY A 84 0.38 -4.72 -11.75
C GLY A 84 1.00 -3.43 -12.27
N ASP A 85 0.23 -2.36 -12.18
CA ASP A 85 0.52 -1.06 -12.77
C ASP A 85 0.97 -0.02 -11.71
N SER A 86 0.82 1.26 -12.05
CA SER A 86 1.10 2.37 -11.13
C SER A 86 0.18 2.44 -9.91
N LEU A 87 -1.07 1.96 -10.01
CA LEU A 87 -1.99 1.92 -8.86
C LEU A 87 -1.57 0.83 -7.88
N SER A 88 -1.20 -0.34 -8.42
CA SER A 88 -0.63 -1.42 -7.62
C SER A 88 0.67 -0.98 -6.93
N GLU A 89 1.51 -0.24 -7.64
CA GLU A 89 2.72 0.33 -7.07
C GLU A 89 2.42 1.32 -5.92
N ASN A 90 1.41 2.18 -6.07
CA ASN A 90 0.98 3.11 -5.03
C ASN A 90 0.52 2.35 -3.77
N LEU A 91 -0.33 1.33 -3.94
CA LEU A 91 -0.77 0.46 -2.85
C LEU A 91 0.40 -0.16 -2.09
N VAL A 92 1.39 -0.72 -2.81
CA VAL A 92 2.56 -1.34 -2.18
C VAL A 92 3.39 -0.33 -1.41
N VAL A 93 3.60 0.87 -1.96
CA VAL A 93 4.34 1.92 -1.25
C VAL A 93 3.64 2.32 0.05
N ALA A 94 2.31 2.50 0.02
CA ALA A 94 1.52 2.81 1.22
C ALA A 94 1.61 1.68 2.27
N LEU A 95 1.49 0.42 1.83
CA LEU A 95 1.64 -0.75 2.71
C LEU A 95 3.04 -0.80 3.33
N LEU A 96 4.11 -0.67 2.55
CA LEU A 96 5.49 -0.69 3.04
C LEU A 96 5.73 0.40 4.10
N CYS A 97 5.17 1.59 3.90
CA CYS A 97 5.27 2.69 4.85
C CYS A 97 4.49 2.42 6.15
N ALA A 98 3.29 1.85 6.07
CA ALA A 98 2.54 1.46 7.25
C ALA A 98 3.26 0.37 8.06
N LEU A 99 3.81 -0.64 7.39
CA LEU A 99 4.54 -1.75 8.04
C LEU A 99 5.83 -1.31 8.73
N ARG A 100 6.47 -0.24 8.23
CA ARG A 100 7.69 0.33 8.85
C ARG A 100 7.46 0.79 10.30
N SER A 101 6.22 1.12 10.68
CA SER A 101 5.91 1.49 12.07
C SER A 101 6.22 0.36 13.07
N ALA A 102 6.15 -0.90 12.63
CA ALA A 102 6.50 -2.07 13.45
C ALA A 102 7.97 -2.52 13.29
N ASP A 103 8.68 -2.03 12.27
CA ASP A 103 10.09 -2.38 12.03
C ASP A 103 10.88 -1.17 11.49
N GLY A 104 11.54 -0.46 12.40
CA GLY A 104 12.41 0.67 12.08
C GLY A 104 13.64 0.30 11.23
N GLY A 105 14.03 -0.98 11.22
CA GLY A 105 15.11 -1.52 10.40
C GLY A 105 14.69 -1.80 8.94
N ALA A 106 13.42 -1.56 8.59
CA ALA A 106 12.91 -1.78 7.26
C ALA A 106 13.69 -0.99 6.21
N ARG A 107 14.17 -1.69 5.18
CA ARG A 107 15.04 -1.14 4.14
C ARG A 107 14.53 -1.48 2.73
N LYS A 108 14.92 -0.66 1.75
CA LYS A 108 14.61 -0.92 0.34
C LYS A 108 15.17 -2.28 -0.07
N TRP A 109 14.33 -3.08 -0.70
CA TRP A 109 14.70 -4.37 -1.25
C TRP A 109 14.62 -4.31 -2.78
N LYS A 110 15.64 -4.86 -3.44
CA LYS A 110 15.73 -4.98 -4.89
C LYS A 110 16.32 -6.34 -5.22
N ARG A 111 15.76 -7.02 -6.21
CA ARG A 111 16.32 -8.24 -6.80
C ARG A 111 16.67 -7.95 -8.26
N ARG A 112 17.61 -8.72 -8.84
CA ARG A 112 17.89 -8.68 -10.29
C ARG A 112 16.57 -8.75 -11.07
N GLY A 113 16.43 -7.88 -12.08
CA GLY A 113 15.18 -7.67 -12.84
C GLY A 113 14.40 -6.42 -12.40
N ALA A 114 13.10 -6.38 -12.69
CA ALA A 114 12.24 -5.22 -12.43
C ALA A 114 11.53 -5.23 -11.06
N TRP A 115 11.96 -6.09 -10.13
CA TRP A 115 11.37 -6.20 -8.79
C TRP A 115 11.90 -5.14 -7.83
N ARG A 116 10.99 -4.48 -7.11
CA ARG A 116 11.28 -3.41 -6.14
C ARG A 116 10.41 -3.62 -4.90
N GLY A 117 10.85 -3.18 -3.72
CA GLY A 117 10.04 -3.37 -2.52
C GLY A 117 10.74 -2.99 -1.23
N GLY A 118 10.32 -3.63 -0.13
CA GLY A 118 10.89 -3.50 1.19
C GLY A 118 11.21 -4.85 1.83
N TYR A 119 12.26 -4.85 2.64
CA TYR A 119 12.64 -5.97 3.50
C TYR A 119 12.54 -5.53 4.96
N PHE A 120 11.87 -6.34 5.77
CA PHE A 120 11.60 -6.15 7.18
C PHE A 120 12.42 -7.16 7.98
N PRO A 121 13.61 -6.78 8.48
CA PRO A 121 14.54 -7.72 9.10
C PRO A 121 14.02 -8.37 10.38
N ARG A 122 13.13 -7.72 11.15
CA ARG A 122 12.66 -8.27 12.43
C ARG A 122 11.94 -9.61 12.27
N ASP A 123 11.12 -9.74 11.23
CA ASP A 123 10.36 -10.97 10.93
C ASP A 123 10.81 -11.65 9.62
N GLY A 124 11.90 -11.18 9.00
CA GLY A 124 12.43 -11.75 7.75
C GLY A 124 11.45 -11.66 6.57
N VAL A 125 10.60 -10.62 6.53
CA VAL A 125 9.55 -10.47 5.52
C VAL A 125 10.04 -9.65 4.32
N VAL A 126 9.73 -10.10 3.10
CA VAL A 126 9.89 -9.30 1.88
C VAL A 126 8.52 -8.98 1.32
N VAL A 127 8.25 -7.70 1.06
CA VAL A 127 7.09 -7.28 0.25
C VAL A 127 7.63 -6.59 -0.99
N ALA A 128 7.36 -7.17 -2.16
CA ALA A 128 7.88 -6.72 -3.43
C ALA A 128 6.76 -6.46 -4.44
N TYR A 129 7.03 -5.58 -5.39
CA TYR A 129 6.19 -5.31 -6.54
C TYR A 129 6.96 -5.48 -7.85
N HIS A 130 6.23 -5.93 -8.87
CA HIS A 130 6.69 -6.00 -10.25
C HIS A 130 5.71 -5.22 -11.13
N ARG A 131 6.24 -4.24 -11.86
CA ARG A 131 5.42 -3.44 -12.77
C ARG A 131 5.25 -4.19 -14.09
N ALA A 132 4.05 -4.70 -14.31
CA ALA A 132 3.60 -5.33 -15.55
C ALA A 132 2.23 -4.76 -15.91
N VAL A 133 2.22 -3.63 -16.63
CA VAL A 133 1.02 -2.81 -16.85
C VAL A 133 -0.13 -3.60 -17.48
N LEU A 134 0.18 -4.49 -18.43
CA LEU A 134 -0.82 -5.31 -19.12
C LEU A 134 -0.90 -6.75 -18.59
N LEU A 135 -0.06 -7.12 -17.60
CA LEU A 135 0.13 -8.48 -17.09
C LEU A 135 0.61 -9.53 -18.11
N ALA A 136 0.42 -9.29 -19.41
CA ALA A 136 0.94 -10.06 -20.52
C ALA A 136 2.16 -9.40 -21.15
N LYS A 137 2.96 -10.21 -21.86
CA LYS A 137 4.04 -9.69 -22.71
C LYS A 137 3.42 -8.91 -23.86
N TYR A 138 3.87 -7.68 -24.05
CA TYR A 138 3.48 -6.86 -25.18
C TYR A 138 4.73 -6.28 -25.86
N THR A 139 4.64 -6.10 -27.16
CA THR A 139 5.61 -5.32 -27.94
C THR A 139 5.00 -3.95 -28.19
N CYS A 140 5.66 -2.89 -27.74
CA CYS A 140 5.27 -1.54 -28.14
C CYS A 140 5.57 -1.41 -29.64
N MET A 141 4.56 -1.12 -30.45
CA MET A 141 4.75 -0.96 -31.89
C MET A 141 5.31 0.45 -32.14
N GLU A 142 6.63 0.60 -32.07
CA GLU A 142 7.33 1.90 -32.12
C GLU A 142 7.26 2.64 -33.48
N ASN A 143 6.45 2.20 -34.46
CA ASN A 143 6.54 2.68 -35.85
C ASN A 143 5.30 3.41 -36.44
N ILE A 144 4.37 3.96 -35.64
CA ILE A 144 3.23 4.73 -36.20
C ILE A 144 3.37 6.27 -36.09
N LEU A 145 4.38 6.81 -35.41
CA LEU A 145 4.57 8.27 -35.29
C LEU A 145 5.70 8.88 -36.15
N ALA A 146 6.24 8.14 -37.12
CA ALA A 146 7.26 8.65 -38.06
C ALA A 146 6.74 8.89 -39.49
N LYS A 147 5.41 8.93 -39.70
CA LYS A 147 4.78 9.35 -40.96
C LYS A 147 3.50 10.15 -40.71
N VAL A 148 3.65 11.40 -40.29
CA VAL A 148 2.75 12.51 -40.64
C VAL A 148 3.64 13.71 -40.92
#